data_AF-A0A368GUD0-F1
#
_entry.id   AF-A0A368GUD0-F1
#
_cell.length_a   1.000
_cell.length_b   1.000
_cell.length_c   1.000
_cell.angle_alpha   90.00
_cell.angle_beta   90.00
_cell.angle_gamma   90.00
#
_symmetry.space_group_name_H-M   'P 1'
#
loop_
_entity.id
_entity.type
_entity.pdbx_description
1 polymer ?
#
loop_
_entity_poly.entity_id
_entity_poly.type
_entity_poly.pdbx_seq_one_letter_code
_entity_poly.pdbx_strand_id
1 'polypeptide(L)'
;MTYDMQITARDMANYYRNLVATGWAQDKNGYAPTAKIMNALAMSSWFGELKNVDLDEKATYNSNVQNSAPNFANLVIGDATKVGCSVKKCLKEGFSVAVCQFDGTAPTPDDPLYTAGKTCSGCRVTSKTCHKALPGICI
;
A
#
# COMPACT_ATOMS: atom_id res chain seq x y z
N MET A 1 9.89 2.53 9.88
CA MET A 1 10.28 1.63 8.77
C MET A 1 11.07 2.48 7.80
N THR A 2 12.36 2.17 7.57
CA THR A 2 13.20 3.00 6.69
C THR A 2 12.87 2.76 5.22
N TYR A 3 13.32 3.66 4.35
CA TYR A 3 13.17 3.52 2.91
C TYR A 3 13.70 2.16 2.40
N ASP A 4 14.89 1.76 2.85
CA ASP A 4 15.50 0.48 2.46
C ASP A 4 14.64 -0.71 2.89
N MET A 5 14.06 -0.67 4.10
CA MET A 5 13.17 -1.73 4.56
C MET A 5 11.94 -1.90 3.65
N GLN A 6 11.43 -0.80 3.07
CA GLN A 6 10.28 -0.84 2.16
C GLN A 6 10.66 -1.40 0.79
N ILE A 7 11.84 -1.04 0.26
CA ILE A 7 12.39 -1.63 -0.98
C ILE A 7 12.59 -3.12 -0.79
N THR A 8 13.24 -3.52 0.30
CA THR A 8 13.48 -4.92 0.61
C THR A 8 12.15 -5.67 0.72
N ALA A 9 11.15 -5.14 1.42
CA ALA A 9 9.85 -5.78 1.53
C ALA A 9 9.15 -5.96 0.17
N ARG A 10 9.17 -4.92 -0.69
CA ARG A 10 8.63 -4.99 -2.05
C ARG A 10 9.36 -6.03 -2.89
N ASP A 11 10.68 -5.98 -2.88
CA ASP A 11 11.51 -6.82 -3.74
C ASP A 11 11.43 -8.28 -3.29
N MET A 12 11.37 -8.53 -1.98
CA MET A 12 11.06 -9.85 -1.42
C MET A 12 9.68 -10.35 -1.85
N ALA A 13 8.63 -9.52 -1.75
CA ALA A 13 7.29 -9.92 -2.16
C ALA A 13 7.22 -10.24 -3.65
N ASN A 14 7.81 -9.40 -4.51
CA ASN A 14 7.88 -9.65 -5.95
C ASN A 14 8.76 -10.87 -6.28
N TYR A 15 9.83 -11.12 -5.52
CA TYR A 15 10.66 -12.32 -5.66
C TYR A 15 9.85 -13.60 -5.44
N TYR A 16 9.10 -13.72 -4.34
CA TYR A 16 8.26 -14.91 -4.11
C TYR A 16 7.15 -15.05 -5.16
N ARG A 17 6.56 -13.93 -5.61
CA ARG A 17 5.60 -13.94 -6.72
C ARG A 17 6.23 -14.42 -8.02
N ASN A 18 7.49 -14.06 -8.28
CA ASN A 18 8.24 -14.55 -9.43
C ASN A 18 8.46 -16.06 -9.34
N LEU A 19 8.85 -16.59 -8.18
CA LEU A 19 9.00 -18.04 -7.97
C LEU A 19 7.70 -18.79 -8.29
N VAL A 20 6.56 -18.30 -7.82
CA VAL A 20 5.26 -18.91 -8.16
C VAL A 20 4.98 -18.76 -9.65
N ALA A 21 5.23 -17.57 -10.22
CA ALA A 21 4.94 -17.30 -11.61
C ALA A 21 5.73 -18.19 -12.57
N THR A 22 6.98 -18.53 -12.26
CA THR A 22 7.84 -19.39 -13.07
C THR A 22 7.62 -20.87 -12.80
N GLY A 23 6.87 -21.25 -11.76
CA GLY A 23 6.68 -22.63 -11.33
C GLY A 23 7.86 -23.19 -10.51
N TRP A 24 8.62 -22.31 -9.85
CA TRP A 24 9.77 -22.65 -9.01
C TRP A 24 9.42 -22.64 -7.52
N ALA A 25 8.25 -22.10 -7.16
CA ALA A 25 7.73 -22.18 -5.80
C ALA A 25 7.25 -23.60 -5.50
N GLN A 26 7.75 -24.22 -4.44
CA GLN A 26 7.29 -25.52 -4.00
C GLN A 26 5.88 -25.44 -3.41
N ASP A 27 5.04 -26.42 -3.76
CA ASP A 27 3.75 -26.65 -3.12
C ASP A 27 3.72 -28.04 -2.48
N LYS A 28 2.59 -28.42 -1.88
CA LYS A 28 2.45 -29.72 -1.20
C LYS A 28 2.69 -30.93 -2.12
N ASN A 29 2.53 -30.76 -3.43
CA ASN A 29 2.58 -31.82 -4.44
C ASN A 29 3.75 -31.64 -5.42
N GLY A 30 4.75 -30.82 -5.08
CA GLY A 30 5.90 -30.54 -5.93
C GLY A 30 6.07 -29.04 -6.14
N TYR A 31 5.66 -28.54 -7.30
CA TYR A 31 5.78 -27.13 -7.65
C TYR A 31 4.43 -26.52 -8.02
N ALA A 32 4.23 -25.26 -7.59
CA ALA A 32 3.09 -24.47 -7.98
C ALA A 32 3.01 -24.33 -9.51
N PRO A 33 1.81 -24.31 -10.11
CA PRO A 33 1.66 -24.15 -11.55
C PRO A 33 2.14 -22.77 -11.99
N THR A 34 2.84 -22.73 -13.13
CA THR A 34 3.33 -21.51 -13.77
C THR A 34 2.17 -20.55 -14.07
N ALA A 35 2.32 -19.29 -13.69
CA ALA A 35 1.32 -18.27 -13.98
C ALA A 35 1.41 -17.84 -15.45
N LYS A 36 0.27 -17.78 -16.15
CA LYS A 36 0.23 -17.27 -17.53
C LYS A 36 0.68 -15.80 -17.62
N ILE A 37 0.33 -14.98 -16.63
CA ILE A 37 0.72 -13.57 -16.47
C ILE A 37 0.75 -13.26 -14.96
N MET A 38 1.85 -12.67 -14.47
CA MET A 38 1.97 -12.17 -13.10
C MET A 38 2.52 -10.73 -13.11
N ASN A 39 1.69 -9.76 -12.74
CA ASN A 39 2.14 -8.36 -12.64
C ASN A 39 2.82 -8.09 -11.29
N ALA A 40 3.75 -7.14 -11.29
CA ALA A 40 4.34 -6.58 -10.08
C ALA A 40 3.25 -5.89 -9.22
N LEU A 41 3.48 -5.80 -7.91
CA LEU A 41 2.52 -5.22 -6.98
C LEU A 41 2.37 -3.70 -7.17
N ALA A 42 1.18 -3.26 -7.59
CA ALA A 42 0.85 -1.84 -7.78
C ALA A 42 0.85 -1.06 -6.45
N MET A 43 0.30 -1.65 -5.37
CA MET A 43 0.29 -1.01 -4.04
C MET A 43 1.68 -0.66 -3.54
N SER A 44 2.69 -1.48 -3.86
CA SER A 44 4.08 -1.18 -3.53
C SER A 44 4.65 -0.02 -4.33
N SER A 45 4.18 0.21 -5.56
CA SER A 45 4.55 1.38 -6.36
C SER A 45 3.95 2.65 -5.76
N TRP A 46 2.65 2.63 -5.44
CA TRP A 46 1.95 3.77 -4.84
C TRP A 46 2.54 4.14 -3.48
N PHE A 47 2.75 3.17 -2.59
CA PHE A 47 3.41 3.43 -1.31
C PHE A 47 4.84 3.95 -1.50
N GLY A 48 5.51 3.49 -2.56
CA GLY A 48 6.86 3.90 -2.89
C GLY A 48 7.02 5.39 -3.21
N GLU A 49 5.95 6.13 -3.51
CA GLU A 49 6.02 7.57 -3.76
C GLU A 49 6.43 8.37 -2.52
N LEU A 50 6.23 7.82 -1.31
CA LEU A 50 6.65 8.44 -0.05
C LEU A 50 8.11 8.89 -0.06
N LYS A 51 8.98 8.25 -0.83
CA LYS A 51 10.42 8.56 -0.90
C LYS A 51 10.71 9.90 -1.57
N ASN A 52 9.75 10.39 -2.34
CA ASN A 52 9.89 11.64 -3.08
C ASN A 52 9.48 12.83 -2.20
N VAL A 53 9.00 12.59 -0.98
CA VAL A 53 8.43 13.60 -0.10
C VAL A 53 8.91 13.42 1.33
N ASP A 54 9.02 14.55 2.05
CA ASP A 54 9.10 14.54 3.50
C ASP A 54 7.74 14.97 4.05
N LEU A 55 7.15 14.11 4.90
CA LEU A 55 5.95 14.48 5.64
C LEU A 55 6.35 15.40 6.79
N ASP A 56 5.58 16.48 6.97
CA ASP A 56 5.74 17.34 8.13
C ASP A 56 5.23 16.67 9.41
N GLU A 57 5.38 17.35 10.55
CA GLU A 57 4.98 16.82 11.87
C GLU A 57 3.49 16.47 11.97
N LYS A 58 2.66 17.03 11.08
CA LYS A 58 1.21 16.81 11.04
C LYS A 58 0.78 15.83 9.94
N ALA A 59 1.73 15.34 9.14
CA ALA A 59 1.46 14.58 7.93
C ALA A 59 0.47 15.29 6.98
N THR A 60 0.64 16.61 6.80
CA THR A 60 -0.25 17.43 5.98
C THR A 60 -0.14 17.08 4.49
N TYR A 61 -1.28 17.05 3.80
CA TYR A 61 -1.36 16.91 2.34
C TYR A 61 -0.99 18.22 1.63
N ASN A 62 0.25 18.66 1.83
CA ASN A 62 0.80 19.89 1.27
C ASN A 62 1.12 19.74 -0.23
N SER A 63 1.54 20.83 -0.87
CA SER A 63 1.85 20.83 -2.30
C SER A 63 2.95 19.84 -2.71
N ASN A 64 3.90 19.51 -1.84
CA ASN A 64 4.93 18.51 -2.14
C ASN A 64 4.30 17.11 -2.25
N VAL A 65 3.44 16.75 -1.29
CA VAL A 65 2.73 15.46 -1.33
C VAL A 65 1.77 15.37 -2.51
N GLN A 66 1.04 16.45 -2.80
CA GLN A 66 0.13 16.51 -3.96
C GLN A 66 0.84 16.25 -5.29
N ASN A 67 2.03 16.81 -5.47
CA ASN A 67 2.76 16.73 -6.74
C ASN A 67 3.59 15.45 -6.87
N SER A 68 4.13 14.94 -5.76
CA SER A 68 5.17 13.91 -5.79
C SER A 68 4.72 12.57 -5.20
N ALA A 69 3.61 12.55 -4.44
CA ALA A 69 3.09 11.35 -3.79
C ALA A 69 1.54 11.28 -3.64
N PRO A 70 0.76 11.56 -4.71
CA PRO A 70 -0.70 11.58 -4.63
C PRO A 70 -1.33 10.19 -4.44
N ASN A 71 -0.73 9.11 -4.95
CA ASN A 71 -1.27 7.77 -4.75
C ASN A 71 -0.93 7.25 -3.36
N PHE A 72 0.25 7.60 -2.83
CA PHE A 72 0.58 7.37 -1.43
C PHE A 72 -0.44 8.03 -0.49
N ALA A 73 -0.83 9.29 -0.75
CA ALA A 73 -1.80 10.01 0.07
C ALA A 73 -3.16 9.27 0.18
N ASN A 74 -3.67 8.74 -0.94
CA ASN A 74 -4.90 7.95 -0.94
C ASN A 74 -4.75 6.62 -0.20
N LEU A 75 -3.56 6.02 -0.20
CA LEU A 75 -3.28 4.73 0.44
C LEU A 75 -3.19 4.84 1.97
N VAL A 76 -2.78 5.98 2.51
CA VAL A 76 -2.53 6.16 3.96
C VAL A 76 -3.56 7.04 4.67
N ILE A 77 -4.64 7.43 4.00
CA ILE A 77 -5.67 8.26 4.61
C ILE A 77 -6.27 7.56 5.84
N GLY A 78 -6.25 8.25 6.99
CA GLY A 78 -6.49 7.63 8.29
C GLY A 78 -7.95 7.25 8.57
N ASP A 79 -8.90 7.74 7.79
CA ASP A 79 -10.32 7.44 7.91
C ASP A 79 -10.79 6.27 7.02
N ALA A 80 -9.95 5.81 6.09
CA ALA A 80 -10.22 4.64 5.27
C ALA A 80 -10.17 3.35 6.11
N THR A 81 -11.17 2.49 5.93
CA THR A 81 -11.32 1.20 6.62
C THR A 81 -11.52 0.01 5.67
N LYS A 82 -11.77 0.28 4.40
CA LYS A 82 -12.08 -0.69 3.35
C LYS A 82 -11.34 -0.31 2.08
N VAL A 83 -10.94 -1.34 1.33
CA VAL A 83 -10.34 -1.18 0.01
C VAL A 83 -10.99 -2.16 -0.96
N GLY A 84 -11.36 -1.68 -2.13
CA GLY A 84 -11.83 -2.47 -3.26
C GLY A 84 -10.90 -2.29 -4.45
N CYS A 85 -10.30 -3.36 -4.94
CA CYS A 85 -9.39 -3.32 -6.07
C CYS A 85 -9.92 -4.13 -7.25
N SER A 86 -9.72 -3.63 -8.47
CA SER A 86 -9.99 -4.34 -9.72
C SER A 86 -8.81 -4.19 -10.67
N VAL A 87 -8.55 -5.24 -11.44
CA VAL A 87 -7.47 -5.26 -12.44
C VAL A 87 -8.05 -5.66 -13.79
N LYS A 88 -7.86 -4.80 -14.79
CA LYS A 88 -8.22 -5.09 -16.18
C LYS A 88 -6.97 -5.19 -17.05
N LYS A 89 -6.86 -6.26 -17.82
CA LYS A 89 -5.80 -6.43 -18.83
C LYS A 89 -6.24 -5.76 -20.12
N CYS A 90 -5.41 -4.86 -20.64
CA CYS A 90 -5.60 -4.17 -21.91
C CYS A 90 -4.68 -4.83 -22.94
N LEU A 91 -5.10 -5.99 -23.45
CA LEU A 91 -4.24 -6.88 -24.26
C LEU A 91 -3.78 -6.24 -25.58
N LYS A 92 -4.60 -5.37 -26.17
CA LYS A 92 -4.24 -4.70 -27.44
C LYS A 92 -3.16 -3.64 -27.22
N GLU A 93 -3.13 -3.06 -26.03
CA GLU A 93 -2.28 -1.95 -25.65
C GLU A 93 -1.05 -2.40 -24.83
N GLY A 94 -0.98 -3.67 -24.43
CA GLY A 94 0.18 -4.26 -23.78
C GLY A 94 0.34 -3.92 -22.29
N PHE A 95 -0.66 -3.30 -21.65
CA PHE A 95 -0.61 -2.94 -20.23
C PHE A 95 -1.79 -3.51 -19.44
N SER A 96 -1.67 -3.46 -18.11
CA SER A 96 -2.78 -3.75 -17.18
C SER A 96 -3.08 -2.50 -16.37
N VAL A 97 -4.37 -2.24 -16.14
CA VAL A 97 -4.82 -1.17 -15.24
C VAL A 97 -5.25 -1.81 -13.94
N ALA A 98 -4.66 -1.38 -12.84
CA ALA A 98 -5.14 -1.67 -11.50
C ALA A 98 -5.78 -0.40 -10.93
N VAL A 99 -7.02 -0.51 -10.49
CA VAL A 99 -7.75 0.55 -9.78
C VAL A 99 -8.07 0.03 -8.39
N CYS A 100 -7.63 0.74 -7.37
CA CYS A 100 -8.09 0.53 -6.01
C CYS A 100 -8.84 1.77 -5.54
N GLN A 101 -9.98 1.55 -4.90
CA GLN A 101 -10.78 2.57 -4.26
C GLN A 101 -10.81 2.28 -2.76
N PHE A 102 -10.67 3.34 -1.98
CA PHE A 102 -10.76 3.30 -0.53
C PHE A 102 -12.09 3.96 -0.12
N ASP A 103 -12.70 3.49 0.96
CA ASP A 103 -13.76 4.26 1.61
C ASP A 103 -13.15 5.45 2.38
N GLY A 104 -14.00 6.35 2.87
CA GLY A 104 -13.55 7.54 3.59
C GLY A 104 -13.40 8.76 2.68
N THR A 105 -12.67 9.75 3.19
CA THR A 105 -12.53 11.06 2.57
C THR A 105 -11.32 11.07 1.65
N ALA A 106 -11.47 11.64 0.45
CA ALA A 106 -10.31 11.87 -0.40
C ALA A 106 -9.35 12.87 0.28
N PRO A 107 -8.01 12.70 0.13
CA PRO A 107 -7.05 13.67 0.65
C PRO A 107 -7.38 15.10 0.19
N THR A 108 -7.57 15.99 1.17
CA THR A 108 -7.94 17.39 0.94
C THR A 108 -6.71 18.28 1.16
N PRO A 109 -6.42 19.27 0.30
CA PRO A 109 -5.26 20.14 0.47
C PRO A 109 -5.22 20.76 1.86
N ASP A 110 -4.02 20.81 2.44
CA ASP A 110 -3.72 21.38 3.76
C ASP A 110 -4.30 20.61 4.98
N ASP A 111 -5.11 19.58 4.75
CA ASP A 111 -5.56 18.68 5.80
C ASP A 111 -4.52 17.57 6.10
N PRO A 112 -4.46 17.08 7.35
CA PRO A 112 -3.62 15.94 7.70
C PRO A 112 -4.12 14.65 7.03
N LEU A 113 -3.20 13.88 6.44
CA LEU A 113 -3.51 12.55 5.89
C LEU A 113 -3.96 11.58 6.98
N TYR A 114 -3.38 11.70 8.16
CA TYR A 114 -3.73 10.94 9.36
C TYR A 114 -3.35 11.73 10.60
N THR A 115 -3.98 11.42 11.74
CA THR A 115 -3.63 12.04 13.02
C THR A 115 -2.25 11.58 13.49
N ALA A 116 -1.26 12.48 13.44
CA ALA A 116 0.07 12.22 13.98
C ALA A 116 0.05 12.07 15.51
N GLY A 117 0.85 11.14 16.06
CA GLY A 117 0.90 10.90 17.49
C GLY A 117 1.60 9.59 17.86
N LYS A 118 1.54 9.23 19.15
CA LYS A 118 2.08 7.96 19.63
C LYS A 118 1.28 6.80 19.03
N THR A 119 1.98 5.76 18.55
CA THR A 119 1.37 4.57 17.95
C THR A 119 0.24 4.03 18.82
N CYS A 120 -0.94 3.84 18.22
CA CYS A 120 -2.16 3.35 18.87
C CYS A 120 -2.75 4.21 20.01
N SER A 121 -2.21 5.39 20.33
CA SER A 121 -2.78 6.24 21.39
C SER A 121 -4.19 6.73 21.07
N GLY A 122 -4.54 6.81 19.78
CA GLY A 122 -5.88 7.19 19.30
C GLY A 122 -6.92 6.06 19.25
N CYS A 123 -6.52 4.77 19.29
CA CYS A 123 -7.47 3.67 19.06
C CYS A 123 -8.59 3.63 20.10
N ARG A 124 -8.26 3.91 21.38
CA ARG A 124 -9.22 3.90 22.48
C ARG A 124 -10.27 5.01 22.35
N VAL A 125 -9.90 6.14 21.74
CA VAL A 125 -10.81 7.26 21.48
C VAL A 125 -11.90 6.86 20.49
N THR A 126 -11.59 5.93 19.57
CA THR A 126 -12.54 5.39 18.59
C THR A 126 -13.19 4.08 19.04
N SER A 127 -13.16 3.74 20.34
CA SER A 127 -13.65 2.46 20.88
C SER A 127 -13.02 1.21 20.24
N LYS A 128 -11.81 1.35 19.69
CA LYS A 128 -11.03 0.27 19.07
C LYS A 128 -9.84 -0.11 19.95
N THR A 129 -9.23 -1.24 19.62
CA THR A 129 -8.03 -1.77 20.26
C THR A 129 -6.85 -1.74 19.29
N CYS A 130 -5.63 -1.69 19.83
CA CYS A 130 -4.43 -1.84 18.99
C CYS A 130 -4.29 -3.31 18.57
N HIS A 131 -4.17 -3.56 17.27
CA HIS A 131 -4.09 -4.90 16.72
C HIS A 131 -2.82 -5.62 17.22
N LYS A 132 -2.96 -6.83 17.78
CA LYS A 132 -1.85 -7.58 18.40
C LYS A 132 -0.79 -8.08 17.40
N ALA A 133 -1.22 -8.61 16.25
CA ALA A 133 -0.31 -9.12 15.21
C ALA A 133 0.17 -8.06 14.20
N LEU A 134 -0.57 -6.97 14.02
CA LEU A 134 -0.24 -5.85 13.13
C LEU A 134 -0.09 -4.58 14.00
N PRO A 135 1.06 -4.42 14.68
CA PRO A 135 1.24 -3.30 15.60
C PRO A 135 1.06 -1.97 14.87
N GLY A 136 0.32 -1.05 15.49
CA GLY A 136 0.07 0.29 14.95
C GLY A 136 -1.23 0.47 14.17
N ILE A 137 -2.07 -0.55 14.07
CA ILE A 137 -3.40 -0.49 13.43
C ILE A 137 -4.50 -0.61 14.51
N CYS A 138 -5.59 0.14 14.39
CA CYS A 138 -6.76 0.04 15.27
C CYS A 138 -7.82 -0.92 14.72
N ILE A 139 -8.29 -1.87 15.53
CA ILE A 139 -9.38 -2.81 15.22
C ILE A 139 -10.44 -2.89 16.32
#